data_AF-A0A1J4JXM9-F1
#
_entry.id   AF-A0A1J4JXM9-F1
#
_cell.length_a   1.000
_cell.length_b   1.000
_cell.length_c   1.000
_cell.angle_alpha   90.00
_cell.angle_beta   90.00
_cell.angle_gamma   90.00
#
_symmetry.space_group_name_H-M   'P 1'
#
loop_
_entity.id
_entity.type
_entity.pdbx_description
1 polymer ?
#
loop_
_entity_poly.entity_id
_entity_poly.type
_entity_poly.pdbx_seq_one_letter_code
_entity_poly.pdbx_strand_id
1 'polypeptide(L)'
;MSNSNQAELLKICKEITEELRKYPGAQLFNEPVNPELQSVPGYLKKVKNPQDLGSILERLNRGEYTDIKVWERDINTVWQNAELYNGKDSFVSVIAHHMSDHFKVLKRRLDMKKISGWMKYLYLSREKLDRLLLSPPSGVGPIFPIHRAVSSMDYAPFSSRELDCLIEASRIFYKPDDLLQITKILMTENLVPNGSDDLEINVDEISPKALHMLREFFKKRFHQMNQEYPV
;
A
#
# COMPACT_ATOMS: atom_id res chain seq x y z
N MET A 1 -15.78 -1.79 -10.63
CA MET A 1 -15.07 -0.68 -9.94
C MET A 1 -15.23 0.58 -10.80
N SER A 2 -15.75 1.68 -10.25
CA SER A 2 -16.21 2.82 -11.06
C SER A 2 -15.05 3.71 -11.55
N ASN A 3 -15.22 4.30 -12.75
CA ASN A 3 -14.29 5.21 -13.41
C ASN A 3 -13.90 6.44 -12.53
N SER A 4 -14.73 6.77 -11.54
CA SER A 4 -14.55 7.88 -10.60
C SER A 4 -13.38 7.68 -9.62
N ASN A 5 -13.22 6.47 -9.08
CA ASN A 5 -12.17 6.18 -8.08
C ASN A 5 -10.76 6.25 -8.71
N GLN A 6 -10.64 5.79 -9.96
CA GLN A 6 -9.37 5.84 -10.68
C GLN A 6 -8.94 7.27 -11.03
N ALA A 7 -9.88 8.13 -11.42
CA ALA A 7 -9.60 9.53 -11.69
C ALA A 7 -9.10 10.27 -10.44
N GLU A 8 -9.68 9.97 -9.26
CA GLU A 8 -9.21 10.53 -7.99
C GLU A 8 -7.79 10.09 -7.64
N LEU A 9 -7.47 8.81 -7.82
CA LEU A 9 -6.12 8.30 -7.55
C LEU A 9 -5.08 8.89 -8.50
N LEU A 10 -5.40 9.07 -9.78
CA LEU A 10 -4.51 9.73 -10.75
C LEU A 10 -4.30 11.22 -10.42
N LYS A 11 -5.32 11.89 -9.88
CA LYS A 11 -5.16 13.26 -9.35
C LYS A 11 -4.15 13.30 -8.21
N ILE A 12 -4.19 12.33 -7.29
CA ILE A 12 -3.19 12.22 -6.21
C ILE A 12 -1.79 11.94 -6.78
N CYS A 13 -1.67 11.09 -7.82
CA CYS A 13 -0.39 10.84 -8.49
C CYS A 13 0.20 12.14 -9.08
N LYS A 14 -0.64 12.99 -9.67
CA LYS A 14 -0.26 14.31 -10.17
C LYS A 14 0.23 15.21 -9.04
N GLU A 15 -0.52 15.35 -7.95
CA GLU A 15 -0.14 16.15 -6.78
C GLU A 15 1.20 15.68 -6.18
N ILE A 16 1.40 14.36 -6.05
CA ILE A 16 2.67 13.79 -5.59
C ILE A 16 3.82 14.15 -6.54
N THR A 17 3.61 14.06 -7.85
CA THR A 17 4.64 14.38 -8.84
C THR A 17 5.01 15.87 -8.80
N GLU A 18 4.02 16.75 -8.68
CA GLU A 18 4.25 18.20 -8.54
C GLU A 18 5.01 18.55 -7.26
N GLU A 19 4.74 17.87 -6.15
CA GLU A 19 5.46 18.03 -4.90
C GLU A 19 6.91 17.52 -5.00
N LEU A 20 7.10 16.34 -5.59
CA LEU A 20 8.44 15.79 -5.86
C LEU A 20 9.31 16.75 -6.66
N ARG A 21 8.77 17.37 -7.72
CA ARG A 21 9.52 18.31 -8.58
C ARG A 21 10.04 19.55 -7.83
N LYS A 22 9.45 19.88 -6.69
CA LYS A 22 9.81 21.03 -5.84
C LYS A 22 10.72 20.65 -4.68
N TYR A 23 10.92 19.36 -4.42
CA TYR A 23 11.72 18.89 -3.30
C TYR A 23 13.22 19.21 -3.51
N PRO A 24 14.01 19.51 -2.45
CA PRO A 24 15.45 19.72 -2.59
C PRO A 24 16.15 18.56 -3.30
N GLY A 25 16.89 18.87 -4.36
CA GLY A 25 17.57 17.88 -5.21
C GLY A 25 16.78 17.41 -6.44
N ALA A 26 15.48 17.75 -6.54
CA ALA A 26 14.64 17.37 -7.67
C ALA A 26 15.08 17.97 -9.02
N GLN A 27 15.79 19.09 -9.00
CA GLN A 27 16.28 19.77 -10.21
C GLN A 27 17.11 18.83 -11.11
N LEU A 28 17.84 17.87 -10.54
CA LEU A 28 18.63 16.88 -11.28
C LEU A 28 17.75 15.92 -12.11
N PHE A 29 16.46 15.82 -11.80
CA PHE A 29 15.53 14.84 -12.33
C PHE A 29 14.28 15.46 -12.96
N ASN A 30 14.23 16.80 -13.04
CA ASN A 30 13.04 17.51 -13.51
C ASN A 30 12.91 17.55 -15.03
N GLU A 31 14.02 17.39 -15.75
CA GLU A 31 14.07 17.49 -17.21
C GLU A 31 14.80 16.27 -17.79
N PRO A 32 14.51 15.91 -19.05
CA PRO A 32 15.22 14.82 -19.74
C PRO A 32 16.73 15.06 -19.77
N VAL A 33 17.50 13.99 -19.51
CA VAL A 33 18.95 14.04 -19.68
C VAL A 33 19.28 14.28 -21.15
N ASN A 34 20.00 15.36 -21.44
CA ASN A 34 20.52 15.68 -22.78
C ASN A 34 22.02 15.36 -22.85
N PRO A 35 22.42 14.24 -23.49
CA PRO A 35 23.81 13.78 -23.45
C PRO A 35 24.83 14.76 -24.04
N GLU A 36 24.43 15.52 -25.05
CA GLU A 36 25.29 16.47 -25.75
C GLU A 36 25.48 17.74 -24.93
N LEU A 37 24.38 18.31 -24.42
CA LEU A 37 24.42 19.56 -23.65
C LEU A 37 25.02 19.36 -22.25
N GLN A 38 24.84 18.18 -21.64
CA GLN A 38 25.26 17.91 -20.26
C GLN A 38 26.59 17.16 -20.18
N SER A 39 27.26 16.90 -21.31
CA SER A 39 28.53 16.17 -21.36
C SER A 39 28.47 14.82 -20.62
N VAL A 40 27.40 14.05 -20.84
CA VAL A 40 27.22 12.70 -20.26
C VAL A 40 27.37 11.63 -21.35
N PRO A 41 28.62 11.31 -21.77
CA PRO A 41 28.87 10.47 -22.92
C PRO A 41 28.36 9.05 -22.70
N GLY A 42 27.67 8.51 -23.71
CA GLY A 42 27.18 7.14 -23.67
C GLY A 42 25.97 6.92 -22.77
N TYR A 43 25.32 7.99 -22.25
CA TYR A 43 24.11 7.87 -21.43
C TYR A 43 23.05 6.98 -22.09
N LEU A 44 22.64 7.28 -23.33
CA LEU A 44 21.64 6.48 -24.06
C LEU A 44 22.14 5.09 -24.48
N LYS A 45 23.45 4.83 -24.41
CA LYS A 45 23.99 3.46 -24.58
C LYS A 45 23.72 2.63 -23.33
N LYS A 46 23.83 3.22 -22.14
CA LYS A 46 23.69 2.55 -20.85
C LYS A 46 22.25 2.54 -20.32
N VAL A 47 21.56 3.68 -20.40
CA VAL A 47 20.17 3.87 -19.96
C VAL A 47 19.23 3.64 -21.14
N LYS A 48 18.39 2.59 -21.06
CA LYS A 48 17.50 2.15 -22.15
C LYS A 48 16.11 2.74 -22.11
N ASN A 49 15.63 3.11 -20.92
CA ASN A 49 14.34 3.75 -20.73
C ASN A 49 14.55 5.06 -19.96
N PRO A 50 15.05 6.14 -20.60
CA PRO A 50 15.19 7.43 -19.96
C PRO A 50 13.86 7.91 -19.39
N GLN A 51 13.88 8.39 -18.15
CA GLN A 51 12.72 8.93 -17.46
C GLN A 51 13.13 10.14 -16.64
N ASP A 52 12.21 11.10 -16.50
CA ASP A 52 12.35 12.31 -15.71
C ASP A 52 10.97 12.76 -15.19
N LEU A 53 10.95 13.54 -14.11
CA LEU A 53 9.74 13.97 -13.43
C LEU A 53 8.89 14.93 -14.27
N GLY A 54 9.51 15.73 -15.15
CA GLY A 54 8.83 16.66 -16.05
C GLY A 54 7.97 15.90 -17.05
N SER A 55 8.59 14.97 -17.79
CA SER A 55 7.92 14.07 -18.73
C SER A 55 6.82 13.25 -18.05
N ILE A 56 7.07 12.73 -16.84
CA ILE A 56 6.04 11.99 -16.09
C ILE A 56 4.84 12.88 -15.75
N LEU A 57 5.07 14.12 -15.31
CA LEU A 57 3.99 15.06 -15.02
C LEU A 57 3.20 15.41 -16.28
N GLU A 58 3.86 15.62 -17.41
CA GLU A 58 3.19 15.88 -18.68
C GLU A 58 2.30 14.70 -19.11
N ARG A 59 2.78 13.47 -18.99
CA ARG A 59 1.98 12.27 -19.29
C ARG A 59 0.76 12.14 -18.38
N LEU A 60 0.87 12.51 -17.10
CA LEU A 60 -0.30 12.62 -16.20
C LEU A 60 -1.29 13.68 -16.69
N ASN A 61 -0.81 14.86 -17.11
CA ASN A 61 -1.65 15.94 -17.61
C ASN A 61 -2.38 15.58 -18.90
N ARG A 62 -1.75 14.78 -19.76
CA ARG A 62 -2.35 14.27 -21.02
C ARG A 62 -3.24 13.04 -20.82
N GLY A 63 -3.36 12.54 -19.57
CA GLY A 63 -4.19 11.37 -19.26
C GLY A 63 -3.63 10.05 -19.80
N GLU A 64 -2.32 9.97 -20.04
CA GLU A 64 -1.68 8.78 -20.64
C GLU A 64 -1.49 7.62 -19.66
N TYR A 65 -1.58 7.88 -18.35
CA TYR A 65 -1.53 6.82 -17.34
C TYR A 65 -2.92 6.24 -17.09
N THR A 66 -3.13 5.02 -17.58
CA THR A 66 -4.34 4.23 -17.31
C THR A 66 -4.17 3.30 -16.10
N ASP A 67 -2.96 3.17 -15.55
CA ASP A 67 -2.66 2.40 -14.34
C ASP A 67 -1.63 3.14 -13.49
N ILE A 68 -1.96 3.31 -12.20
CA ILE A 68 -1.11 3.93 -11.18
C ILE A 68 0.21 3.18 -11.02
N LYS A 69 0.21 1.85 -11.22
CA LYS A 69 1.43 1.04 -11.15
C LYS A 69 2.43 1.43 -12.24
N VAL A 70 1.94 1.85 -13.41
CA VAL A 70 2.80 2.33 -14.50
C VAL A 70 3.44 3.66 -14.13
N TRP A 71 2.67 4.59 -13.57
CA TRP A 71 3.21 5.85 -13.04
C TRP A 71 4.27 5.62 -11.96
N GLU A 72 3.99 4.74 -10.99
CA GLU A 72 4.94 4.41 -9.93
C GLU A 72 6.24 3.81 -10.48
N ARG A 73 6.13 2.90 -11.44
CA ARG A 73 7.29 2.29 -12.10
C ARG A 73 8.13 3.34 -12.82
N ASP A 74 7.50 4.29 -13.51
CA ASP A 74 8.21 5.34 -14.23
C ASP A 74 8.94 6.28 -13.25
N ILE A 75 8.32 6.66 -12.13
CA ILE A 75 8.99 7.42 -11.05
C ILE A 75 10.21 6.64 -10.52
N ASN A 76 10.06 5.35 -10.23
CA ASN A 76 11.17 4.54 -9.75
C ASN A 76 12.30 4.36 -10.78
N THR A 77 11.96 4.36 -12.07
CA THR A 77 12.93 4.27 -13.17
C THR A 77 13.84 5.50 -13.21
N VAL A 78 13.36 6.68 -12.82
CA VAL A 78 14.19 7.90 -12.70
C VAL A 78 15.39 7.64 -11.79
N TRP A 79 15.15 7.10 -10.60
CA TRP A 79 16.18 6.84 -9.59
C TRP A 79 17.12 5.72 -10.03
N GLN A 80 16.54 4.64 -10.59
CA GLN A 80 17.30 3.49 -11.06
C GLN A 80 18.24 3.86 -12.20
N ASN A 81 17.81 4.73 -13.13
CA ASN A 81 18.65 5.22 -14.21
C ASN A 81 19.80 6.08 -13.70
N ALA A 82 19.53 6.92 -12.71
CA ALA A 82 20.55 7.75 -12.06
C ALA A 82 21.64 6.88 -11.43
N GLU A 83 21.26 5.85 -10.67
CA GLU A 83 22.21 4.91 -10.08
C GLU A 83 22.93 4.07 -11.14
N LEU A 84 22.19 3.53 -12.12
CA LEU A 84 22.74 2.74 -13.20
C LEU A 84 23.84 3.52 -13.92
N TYR A 85 23.58 4.77 -14.31
CA TYR A 85 24.53 5.57 -15.05
C TYR A 85 25.72 6.01 -14.19
N ASN A 86 25.44 6.65 -13.05
CA ASN A 86 26.45 7.35 -12.24
C ASN A 86 27.19 6.43 -11.25
N GLY A 87 26.65 5.25 -10.97
CA GLY A 87 27.16 4.31 -9.97
C GLY A 87 26.70 4.64 -8.54
N LYS A 88 26.51 3.60 -7.72
CA LYS A 88 25.87 3.65 -6.40
C LYS A 88 26.41 4.72 -5.43
N ASP A 89 27.72 4.99 -5.45
CA ASP A 89 28.37 5.88 -4.49
C ASP A 89 28.50 7.32 -5.02
N SER A 90 27.97 7.59 -6.21
CA SER A 90 28.00 8.92 -6.80
C SER A 90 27.04 9.88 -6.09
N PHE A 91 27.41 11.17 -6.08
CA PHE A 91 26.56 12.23 -5.54
C PHE A 91 25.13 12.19 -6.11
N VAL A 92 24.99 11.99 -7.43
CA VAL A 92 23.68 11.92 -8.09
C VAL A 92 22.84 10.75 -7.56
N SER A 93 23.46 9.61 -7.28
CA SER A 93 22.76 8.42 -6.75
C SER A 93 22.34 8.61 -5.30
N VAL A 94 23.16 9.28 -4.48
CA VAL A 94 22.78 9.66 -3.11
C VAL A 94 21.55 10.57 -3.12
N ILE A 95 21.51 11.59 -3.99
CA ILE A 95 20.32 12.44 -4.13
C ILE A 95 19.12 11.61 -4.65
N ALA A 96 19.33 10.69 -5.60
CA ALA A 96 18.26 9.82 -6.11
C ALA A 96 17.65 8.92 -5.00
N HIS A 97 18.47 8.40 -4.08
CA HIS A 97 17.97 7.65 -2.92
C HIS A 97 17.15 8.53 -1.97
N HIS A 98 17.61 9.74 -1.68
CA HIS A 98 16.86 10.71 -0.87
C HIS A 98 15.50 11.05 -1.52
N MET A 99 15.48 11.27 -2.84
CA MET A 99 14.25 11.50 -3.60
C MET A 99 13.32 10.27 -3.55
N SER A 100 13.86 9.06 -3.69
CA SER A 100 13.10 7.81 -3.59
C SER A 100 12.46 7.63 -2.21
N ASP A 101 13.18 7.92 -1.14
CA ASP A 101 12.64 7.83 0.22
C ASP A 101 11.56 8.87 0.48
N HIS A 102 11.74 10.10 -0.02
CA HIS A 102 10.70 11.11 0.05
C HIS A 102 9.45 10.70 -0.76
N PHE A 103 9.63 10.13 -1.96
CA PHE A 103 8.53 9.58 -2.74
C PHE A 103 7.75 8.50 -1.98
N LYS A 104 8.41 7.57 -1.28
CA LYS A 104 7.73 6.55 -0.46
C LYS A 104 6.86 7.18 0.63
N VAL A 105 7.24 8.33 1.17
CA VAL A 105 6.42 9.06 2.16
C VAL A 105 5.18 9.65 1.48
N LEU A 106 5.35 10.36 0.35
CA LEU A 106 4.24 10.98 -0.36
C LEU A 106 3.24 9.96 -0.90
N LYS A 107 3.73 8.83 -1.40
CA LYS A 107 2.93 7.72 -1.94
C LYS A 107 1.95 7.14 -0.92
N ARG A 108 2.21 7.27 0.39
CA ARG A 108 1.26 6.83 1.44
C ARG A 108 -0.13 7.46 1.28
N ARG A 109 -0.24 8.65 0.68
CA ARG A 109 -1.54 9.27 0.36
C ARG A 109 -2.43 8.37 -0.51
N LEU A 110 -1.83 7.58 -1.40
CA LEU A 110 -2.55 6.59 -2.21
C LEU A 110 -2.95 5.36 -1.38
N ASP A 111 -2.06 4.89 -0.50
CA ASP A 111 -2.35 3.74 0.36
C ASP A 111 -3.49 4.07 1.33
N MET A 112 -3.54 5.29 1.86
CA MET A 112 -4.58 5.76 2.78
C MET A 112 -5.97 5.87 2.14
N LYS A 113 -6.09 5.80 0.82
CA LYS A 113 -7.37 5.70 0.11
C LYS A 113 -7.93 4.27 0.09
N LYS A 114 -7.13 3.27 0.49
CA LYS A 114 -7.54 1.87 0.58
C LYS A 114 -7.65 1.47 2.05
N ILE A 115 -8.69 0.70 2.41
CA ILE A 115 -8.85 0.20 3.77
C ILE A 115 -7.64 -0.64 4.20
N SER A 116 -7.05 -1.42 3.29
CA SER A 116 -5.84 -2.20 3.54
C SER A 116 -4.62 -1.33 3.88
N GLY A 117 -4.47 -0.17 3.22
CA GLY A 117 -3.42 0.79 3.52
C GLY A 117 -3.67 1.53 4.83
N TRP A 118 -4.92 1.93 5.09
CA TRP A 118 -5.32 2.53 6.37
C TRP A 118 -5.12 1.56 7.55
N MET A 119 -5.54 0.30 7.40
CA MET A 119 -5.33 -0.76 8.41
C MET A 119 -3.84 -0.99 8.67
N LYS A 120 -3.02 -1.06 7.61
CA LYS A 120 -1.55 -1.16 7.76
C LYS A 120 -0.98 0.04 8.51
N TYR A 121 -1.44 1.25 8.21
CA TYR A 121 -0.99 2.47 8.91
C TYR A 121 -1.40 2.47 10.38
N LEU A 122 -2.66 2.15 10.68
CA LEU A 122 -3.18 2.05 12.04
C LEU A 122 -2.37 1.04 12.86
N TYR A 123 -2.04 -0.10 12.26
CA TYR A 123 -1.22 -1.13 12.89
C TYR A 123 0.18 -0.63 13.22
N LEU A 124 0.91 -0.10 12.22
CA LEU A 124 2.27 0.40 12.45
C LEU A 124 2.29 1.53 13.49
N SER A 125 1.25 2.36 13.50
CA SER A 125 1.07 3.42 14.50
C SER A 125 0.81 2.85 15.89
N ARG A 126 -0.04 1.81 16.00
CA ARG A 126 -0.29 1.09 17.25
C ARG A 126 0.97 0.38 17.75
N GLU A 127 1.69 -0.35 16.90
CA GLU A 127 2.92 -1.04 17.28
C GLU A 127 3.97 -0.05 17.78
N LYS A 128 4.11 1.09 17.11
CA LYS A 128 4.98 2.18 17.59
C LYS A 128 4.52 2.72 18.94
N LEU A 129 3.21 2.90 19.13
CA LEU A 129 2.64 3.35 20.41
C LEU A 129 2.89 2.31 21.51
N ASP A 130 2.57 1.05 21.27
CA ASP A 130 2.76 -0.07 22.20
C ASP A 130 4.24 -0.19 22.59
N ARG A 131 5.17 -0.07 21.63
CA ARG A 131 6.61 0.00 21.89
C ARG A 131 6.97 1.18 22.79
N LEU A 132 6.43 2.37 22.52
CA LEU A 132 6.70 3.56 23.33
C LEU A 132 6.10 3.46 24.75
N LEU A 133 4.97 2.77 24.90
CA LEU A 133 4.35 2.49 26.19
C LEU A 133 5.17 1.47 27.01
N LEU A 134 5.71 0.44 26.35
CA LEU A 134 6.55 -0.59 27.00
C LEU A 134 7.98 -0.11 27.26
N SER A 135 8.50 0.78 26.43
CA SER A 135 9.88 1.25 26.48
C SER A 135 9.94 2.75 26.13
N PRO A 136 9.50 3.63 27.06
CA PRO A 136 9.49 5.06 26.82
C PRO A 136 10.91 5.62 26.68
N PRO A 137 11.12 6.66 25.85
CA PRO A 137 12.38 7.38 25.79
C PRO A 137 12.78 7.96 27.16
N SER A 138 14.09 8.08 27.39
CA SER A 138 14.67 8.65 28.61
C SER A 138 14.10 10.03 28.92
N GLY A 139 13.60 10.23 30.14
CA GLY A 139 13.00 11.48 30.62
C GLY A 139 11.47 11.54 30.52
N VAL A 140 10.83 10.65 29.75
CA VAL A 140 9.36 10.66 29.57
C VAL A 140 8.66 9.62 30.46
N GLY A 141 9.37 8.56 30.86
CA GLY A 141 8.84 7.48 31.71
C GLY A 141 8.10 7.95 32.98
N PRO A 142 8.62 8.91 33.76
CA PRO A 142 7.95 9.39 34.98
C PRO A 142 6.64 10.17 34.73
N ILE A 143 6.45 10.70 33.52
CA ILE A 143 5.26 11.50 33.14
C ILE A 143 4.17 10.60 32.56
N PHE A 144 4.53 9.42 32.05
CA PHE A 144 3.61 8.53 31.37
C PHE A 144 3.08 7.45 32.33
N PRO A 145 1.76 7.38 32.57
CA PRO A 145 1.19 6.37 33.46
C PRO A 145 1.22 5.01 32.75
N ILE A 146 2.21 4.17 33.07
CA ILE A 146 2.28 2.78 32.61
C ILE A 146 1.32 1.95 33.49
N HIS A 147 0.02 2.13 33.29
CA HIS A 147 -1.02 1.31 33.92
C HIS A 147 -2.02 0.81 32.87
N ARG A 148 -1.54 0.02 31.93
CA ARG A 148 -2.40 -0.93 31.20
C ARG A 148 -1.56 -2.15 30.82
N ALA A 149 -1.97 -3.31 31.31
CA ALA A 149 -1.67 -4.56 30.62
C ALA A 149 -2.26 -4.40 29.21
N VAL A 150 -1.38 -4.25 28.21
CA VAL A 150 -1.81 -4.17 26.81
C VAL A 150 -2.53 -5.48 26.54
N SER A 151 -3.85 -5.42 26.29
CA SER A 151 -4.63 -6.60 25.92
C SER A 151 -4.02 -7.17 24.64
N SER A 152 -3.27 -8.25 24.82
CA SER A 152 -2.66 -9.03 23.77
C SER A 152 -3.77 -9.79 23.02
N MET A 153 -3.78 -9.66 21.69
CA MET A 153 -4.39 -10.57 20.69
C MET A 153 -5.65 -10.16 19.93
N ASP A 154 -6.49 -9.21 20.35
CA ASP A 154 -7.84 -9.17 19.72
C ASP A 154 -7.93 -8.65 18.27
N TYR A 155 -6.91 -7.98 17.73
CA TYR A 155 -7.02 -7.33 16.40
C TYR A 155 -5.67 -7.19 15.67
N ALA A 156 -5.05 -8.30 15.29
CA ALA A 156 -3.97 -8.25 14.29
C ALA A 156 -4.49 -7.61 12.97
N PRO A 157 -3.64 -7.09 12.09
CA PRO A 157 -4.10 -6.64 10.77
C PRO A 157 -4.47 -7.84 9.90
N PHE A 158 -5.50 -7.68 9.07
CA PHE A 158 -5.79 -8.62 7.99
C PHE A 158 -5.02 -8.17 6.74
N SER A 159 -3.92 -8.85 6.42
CA SER A 159 -3.09 -8.51 5.26
C SER A 159 -3.81 -8.76 3.93
N SER A 160 -3.35 -8.12 2.85
CA SER A 160 -3.86 -8.39 1.50
C SER A 160 -3.75 -9.86 1.12
N ARG A 161 -2.66 -10.53 1.54
CA ARG A 161 -2.47 -11.96 1.31
C ARG A 161 -3.48 -12.80 2.09
N GLU A 162 -3.76 -12.45 3.33
CA GLU A 162 -4.82 -13.12 4.11
C GLU A 162 -6.20 -12.90 3.49
N LEU A 163 -6.44 -11.72 2.89
CA LEU A 163 -7.67 -11.40 2.15
C LEU A 163 -7.82 -12.27 0.91
N ASP A 164 -6.75 -12.42 0.13
CA ASP A 164 -6.73 -13.31 -1.04
C ASP A 164 -7.02 -14.76 -0.62
N CYS A 165 -6.41 -15.22 0.49
CA CYS A 165 -6.67 -16.56 1.04
C CYS A 165 -8.13 -16.72 1.50
N LEU A 166 -8.73 -15.68 2.08
CA LEU A 166 -10.12 -15.69 2.54
C LEU A 166 -11.08 -15.73 1.33
N ILE A 167 -10.79 -14.98 0.28
CA ILE A 167 -11.56 -15.00 -0.99
C ILE A 167 -11.46 -16.39 -1.64
N GLU A 168 -10.29 -17.02 -1.61
CA GLU A 168 -10.16 -18.37 -2.17
C GLU A 168 -10.88 -19.41 -1.32
N ALA A 169 -10.83 -19.29 0.01
CA ALA A 169 -11.57 -20.16 0.92
C ALA A 169 -13.09 -20.03 0.73
N SER A 170 -13.61 -18.83 0.52
CA SER A 170 -15.06 -18.62 0.32
C SER A 170 -15.60 -19.26 -0.95
N ARG A 171 -14.76 -19.43 -1.99
CA ARG A 171 -15.10 -20.17 -3.22
C ARG A 171 -15.21 -21.67 -3.01
N ILE A 172 -14.55 -22.22 -1.98
CA ILE A 172 -14.56 -23.64 -1.66
C ILE A 172 -15.71 -23.98 -0.70
N PHE A 173 -15.99 -23.10 0.26
CA PHE A 173 -17.00 -23.32 1.31
C PHE A 173 -18.24 -22.44 1.11
N TYR A 174 -19.15 -22.89 0.25
CA TYR A 174 -20.38 -22.18 -0.12
C TYR A 174 -21.66 -23.01 0.09
N LYS A 175 -21.58 -24.12 0.84
CA LYS A 175 -22.74 -24.96 1.15
C LYS A 175 -23.68 -24.28 2.16
N PRO A 176 -24.97 -24.65 2.23
CA PRO A 176 -25.95 -24.01 3.12
C PRO A 176 -25.50 -23.88 4.58
N ASP A 177 -24.89 -24.93 5.16
CA ASP A 177 -24.38 -24.91 6.54
C ASP A 177 -23.21 -23.93 6.74
N ASP A 178 -22.39 -23.76 5.70
CA ASP A 178 -21.26 -22.82 5.70
C ASP A 178 -21.78 -21.39 5.59
N LEU A 179 -22.72 -21.15 4.68
CA LEU A 179 -23.37 -19.85 4.48
C LEU A 179 -24.11 -19.38 5.73
N LEU A 180 -24.77 -20.28 6.48
CA LEU A 180 -25.42 -19.95 7.76
C LEU A 180 -24.43 -19.48 8.84
N GLN A 181 -23.21 -20.02 8.87
CA GLN A 181 -22.19 -19.58 9.82
C GLN A 181 -21.52 -18.28 9.37
N ILE A 182 -21.23 -18.15 8.07
CA ILE A 182 -20.69 -16.93 7.48
C ILE A 182 -21.64 -15.76 7.71
N THR A 183 -22.94 -15.93 7.42
CA THR A 183 -23.96 -14.89 7.65
C THR A 183 -24.09 -14.54 9.12
N LYS A 184 -24.04 -15.49 10.05
CA LYS A 184 -24.02 -15.20 11.50
C LYS A 184 -22.83 -14.32 11.89
N ILE A 185 -21.63 -14.62 11.36
CA ILE A 185 -20.41 -13.84 11.61
C ILE A 185 -20.53 -12.42 11.06
N LEU A 186 -21.19 -12.25 9.91
CA LEU A 186 -21.41 -10.92 9.31
C LEU A 186 -22.50 -10.13 10.05
N MET A 187 -23.58 -10.80 10.46
CA MET A 187 -24.68 -10.20 11.21
C MET A 187 -24.28 -9.76 12.62
N THR A 188 -23.25 -10.37 13.24
CA THR A 188 -22.70 -9.89 14.52
C THR A 188 -22.17 -8.45 14.49
N GLU A 189 -21.99 -7.86 13.30
CA GLU A 189 -21.46 -6.50 13.10
C GLU A 189 -22.46 -5.60 12.32
N ASN A 190 -23.76 -5.93 12.32
CA ASN A 190 -24.83 -5.19 11.62
C ASN A 190 -24.68 -5.08 10.09
N LEU A 191 -23.88 -5.95 9.45
CA LEU A 191 -23.84 -6.05 7.99
C LEU A 191 -25.07 -6.84 7.52
N VAL A 192 -26.04 -6.13 6.95
CA VAL A 192 -27.24 -6.72 6.35
C VAL A 192 -26.92 -7.06 4.89
N PRO A 193 -27.05 -8.33 4.45
CA PRO A 193 -26.90 -8.69 3.05
C PRO A 193 -27.90 -7.91 2.18
N ASN A 194 -27.40 -7.26 1.13
CA ASN A 194 -28.27 -6.64 0.12
C ASN A 194 -28.67 -7.69 -0.92
N GLY A 195 -29.96 -7.96 -1.08
CA GLY A 195 -30.51 -8.66 -2.25
C GLY A 195 -31.10 -10.05 -1.97
N SER A 196 -32.10 -10.41 -2.77
CA SER A 196 -33.05 -11.50 -2.52
C SER A 196 -32.59 -12.91 -2.90
N ASP A 197 -31.46 -13.09 -3.59
CA ASP A 197 -31.04 -14.40 -4.11
C ASP A 197 -29.53 -14.69 -4.07
N ASP A 198 -28.65 -13.67 -4.20
CA ASP A 198 -27.19 -13.83 -4.11
C ASP A 198 -26.59 -12.96 -3.00
N LEU A 199 -25.77 -13.57 -2.14
CA LEU A 199 -25.14 -12.90 -0.99
C LEU A 199 -23.85 -12.18 -1.42
N GLU A 200 -23.99 -11.06 -2.13
CA GLU A 200 -22.84 -10.20 -2.48
C GLU A 200 -22.42 -9.35 -1.27
N ILE A 201 -21.20 -9.58 -0.79
CA ILE A 201 -20.63 -8.79 0.32
C ILE A 201 -19.48 -7.96 -0.22
N ASN A 202 -19.58 -6.65 -0.05
CA ASN A 202 -18.45 -5.78 -0.27
C ASN A 202 -17.40 -6.00 0.83
N VAL A 203 -16.28 -6.62 0.49
CA VAL A 203 -15.20 -6.92 1.43
C VAL A 203 -14.61 -5.64 2.06
N ASP A 204 -14.71 -4.51 1.38
CA ASP A 204 -14.29 -3.19 1.91
C ASP A 204 -15.20 -2.68 3.04
N GLU A 205 -16.40 -3.24 3.20
CA GLU A 205 -17.37 -2.89 4.25
C GLU A 205 -17.28 -3.82 5.47
N ILE A 206 -16.47 -4.89 5.40
CA ILE A 206 -16.34 -5.87 6.50
C ILE A 206 -15.35 -5.38 7.56
N SER A 207 -15.75 -5.44 8.84
CA SER A 207 -14.87 -5.06 9.95
C SER A 207 -13.68 -6.03 10.12
N PRO A 208 -12.51 -5.57 10.61
CA PRO A 208 -11.36 -6.44 10.87
C PRO A 208 -11.71 -7.64 11.75
N LYS A 209 -12.56 -7.42 12.75
CA LYS A 209 -13.05 -8.47 13.65
C LYS A 209 -13.79 -9.56 12.88
N ALA A 210 -14.69 -9.17 11.99
CA ALA A 210 -15.39 -10.12 11.12
C ALA A 210 -14.44 -10.84 10.17
N LEU A 211 -13.44 -10.16 9.58
CA LEU A 211 -12.42 -10.81 8.75
C LEU A 211 -11.62 -11.89 9.52
N HIS A 212 -11.22 -11.61 10.76
CA HIS A 212 -10.57 -12.62 11.59
C HIS A 212 -11.50 -13.77 11.97
N MET A 213 -12.75 -13.49 12.33
CA MET A 213 -13.74 -14.54 12.61
C MET A 213 -13.98 -15.43 11.39
N LEU A 214 -14.08 -14.84 10.19
CA LEU A 214 -14.20 -15.57 8.93
C LEU A 214 -12.96 -16.43 8.65
N ARG A 215 -11.75 -15.90 8.86
CA ARG A 215 -10.51 -16.68 8.72
C ARG A 215 -10.47 -17.88 9.66
N GLU A 216 -10.80 -17.69 10.94
CA GLU A 216 -10.81 -18.79 11.91
C GLU A 216 -11.90 -19.82 11.60
N PHE A 217 -13.06 -19.38 11.08
CA PHE A 217 -14.08 -20.27 10.55
C PHE A 217 -13.55 -21.12 9.39
N PHE A 218 -12.94 -20.50 8.37
CA PHE A 218 -12.42 -21.24 7.22
C PHE A 218 -11.27 -22.18 7.60
N LYS A 219 -10.34 -21.77 8.47
CA LYS A 219 -9.29 -22.65 9.01
C LYS A 219 -9.88 -23.91 9.65
N LYS A 220 -10.94 -23.76 10.43
CA LYS A 220 -11.65 -24.90 11.05
C LYS A 220 -12.28 -25.81 9.99
N ARG A 221 -12.83 -25.27 8.92
CA ARG A 221 -13.43 -26.04 7.81
C ARG A 221 -12.39 -26.83 7.01
N PHE A 222 -11.26 -26.21 6.67
CA PHE A 222 -10.13 -26.92 6.05
C PHE A 222 -9.62 -28.06 6.94
N HIS A 223 -9.47 -27.81 8.24
CA HIS A 223 -9.02 -28.84 9.18
C HIS A 223 -9.98 -30.04 9.25
N GLN A 224 -11.30 -29.81 9.17
CA GLN A 224 -12.30 -30.89 9.11
C GLN A 224 -12.20 -31.75 7.84
N MET A 225 -11.60 -31.23 6.77
CA MET A 225 -11.31 -31.96 5.54
C MET A 225 -9.92 -32.60 5.52
N ASN A 226 -9.17 -32.54 6.64
CA ASN A 226 -7.74 -32.89 6.69
C ASN A 226 -6.90 -32.13 5.64
N GLN A 227 -7.24 -30.86 5.40
CA GLN A 227 -6.51 -29.96 4.51
C GLN A 227 -5.96 -28.77 5.28
N GLU A 228 -4.90 -28.15 4.74
CA GLU A 228 -4.35 -26.91 5.28
C GLU A 228 -5.04 -25.69 4.68
N TYR A 229 -5.20 -24.64 5.49
CA TYR A 229 -5.68 -23.35 5.02
C TYR A 229 -4.60 -22.71 4.12
N PRO A 230 -4.97 -22.04 3.00
CA PRO A 230 -4.00 -21.40 2.11
C PRO A 230 -3.07 -20.44 2.85
N VAL A 231 -1.76 -20.52 2.55
CA VAL A 231 -0.70 -19.72 3.19
C VAL A 231 -0.07 -18.80 2.18
#